data_AF-A0A967TY11-F1
#
_entry.id   AF-A0A967TY11-F1
#
_cell.length_a   1.000
_cell.length_b   1.000
_cell.length_c   1.000
_cell.angle_alpha   90.00
_cell.angle_beta   90.00
_cell.angle_gamma   90.00
#
_symmetry.space_group_name_H-M   'P 1'
#
loop_
_entity.id
_entity.type
_entity.pdbx_description
1 polymer ?
#
loop_
_entity_poly.entity_id
_entity_poly.type
_entity_poly.pdbx_seq_one_letter_code
_entity_poly.pdbx_strand_id
1 'polypeptide(L)' 'PSEDTPIAIDVNDDITAGADGVDLKDGVEVTTDPGKGSVEYNEDGTFTYTPDP' A
#
# COMPACT_ATOMS: atom_id res chain seq x y z
N PRO A 1 12.07 15.33 -8.22
CA PRO A 1 11.42 14.12 -8.80
C PRO A 1 10.42 14.60 -9.86
N SER A 2 10.12 13.79 -10.89
CA SER A 2 8.93 14.05 -11.72
C SER A 2 7.69 13.99 -10.83
N GLU A 3 6.66 14.77 -11.11
CA GLU A 3 5.41 14.66 -10.35
C GLU A 3 4.78 13.27 -10.48
N ASP A 4 5.08 12.56 -11.57
CA ASP A 4 4.63 11.18 -11.85
C ASP A 4 5.56 10.10 -11.27
N THR A 5 6.45 10.45 -10.34
CA THR A 5 7.35 9.46 -9.74
C THR A 5 6.56 8.60 -8.75
N PRO A 6 6.48 7.27 -8.94
CA PRO A 6 5.83 6.41 -7.96
C PRO A 6 6.55 6.45 -6.62
N ILE A 7 5.79 6.29 -5.54
CA ILE A 7 6.31 6.21 -4.18
C ILE A 7 5.89 4.89 -3.53
N ALA A 8 6.79 4.31 -2.74
CA ALA A 8 6.52 3.16 -1.90
C ALA A 8 6.19 3.62 -0.48
N ILE A 9 5.12 3.08 0.08
CA ILE A 9 4.67 3.31 1.45
C ILE A 9 4.78 1.97 2.18
N ASP A 10 5.55 1.93 3.25
CA ASP A 10 5.78 0.74 4.06
C ASP A 10 4.99 0.89 5.38
N VAL A 11 4.13 -0.09 5.69
CA VAL A 11 3.36 -0.13 6.94
C VAL A 11 3.75 -1.29 7.84
N ASN A 12 4.81 -2.03 7.52
CA ASN A 12 5.21 -3.23 8.26
C ASN A 12 5.53 -2.92 9.74
N ASP A 13 6.03 -1.72 10.04
CA ASP A 13 6.29 -1.27 11.42
C ASP A 13 5.01 -0.89 12.19
N ASP A 14 3.91 -0.56 11.49
CA ASP A 14 2.60 -0.28 12.07
C ASP A 14 1.75 -1.55 12.28
N ILE A 15 2.13 -2.67 11.65
CA ILE A 15 1.45 -3.95 11.78
C ILE A 15 2.16 -4.85 12.80
N THR A 16 1.48 -5.17 13.91
CA THR A 16 1.98 -6.16 14.86
C THR A 16 1.54 -7.56 14.45
N ALA A 17 2.49 -8.41 14.03
CA ALA A 17 2.22 -9.83 13.76
C ALA A 17 1.95 -10.61 15.06
N GLY A 18 0.92 -11.48 15.04
CA GLY A 18 0.50 -12.28 16.20
C GLY A 18 -0.51 -13.36 15.79
N ALA A 19 -0.99 -14.16 16.76
CA ALA A 19 -1.99 -15.21 16.50
C ALA A 19 -3.32 -14.68 15.94
N ASP A 20 -3.66 -13.43 16.28
CA ASP A 20 -4.78 -12.65 15.72
C ASP A 20 -4.28 -11.51 14.80
N GLY A 21 -3.02 -11.60 14.34
CA GLY A 21 -2.41 -10.60 13.47
C GLY A 21 -3.04 -10.58 12.08
N VAL A 22 -2.75 -9.53 11.32
CA VAL A 22 -3.21 -9.40 9.94
C VAL A 22 -2.35 -10.29 9.04
N ASP A 23 -2.99 -11.11 8.20
CA ASP A 23 -2.31 -11.75 7.08
C ASP A 23 -1.99 -10.66 6.04
N LEU A 24 -0.71 -10.37 5.85
CA LEU A 24 -0.30 -9.35 4.88
C LEU A 24 -0.62 -9.76 3.44
N LYS A 25 -0.81 -11.04 3.14
CA LYS A 25 -1.15 -11.44 1.78
C LYS A 25 -2.63 -11.20 1.47
N ASP A 26 -3.50 -11.70 2.33
CA ASP A 26 -4.95 -11.80 2.05
C ASP A 26 -5.83 -10.96 3.00
N GLY A 27 -5.26 -10.42 4.07
CA GLY A 27 -5.97 -9.66 5.12
C GLY A 27 -5.91 -8.14 4.95
N VAL A 28 -5.31 -7.65 3.86
CA VAL A 28 -5.15 -6.23 3.55
C VAL A 28 -5.65 -5.98 2.13
N GLU A 29 -6.43 -4.92 1.95
CA GLU A 29 -6.94 -4.53 0.63
C GLU A 29 -6.98 -3.01 0.45
N VAL A 30 -6.87 -2.57 -0.80
CA VAL A 30 -7.16 -1.18 -1.19
C VAL A 30 -8.67 -1.06 -1.41
N THR A 31 -9.35 -0.32 -0.54
CA THR A 31 -10.82 -0.20 -0.60
C THR A 31 -11.32 1.00 -1.40
N THR A 32 -10.49 2.02 -1.59
CA THR A 32 -10.86 3.25 -2.30
C THR A 32 -9.64 3.81 -3.00
N ASP A 33 -9.76 3.99 -4.31
CA ASP A 33 -8.71 4.61 -5.11
C ASP A 33 -8.62 6.12 -4.87
N PRO A 34 -7.41 6.70 -4.97
CA PRO A 34 -7.21 8.14 -4.88
C PRO A 34 -7.72 8.84 -6.15
N GLY A 35 -8.11 10.11 -6.03
CA GLY A 35 -8.62 10.90 -7.16
C GLY A 35 -7.56 11.49 -8.10
N LYS A 36 -6.27 11.18 -7.89
CA LYS A 36 -5.11 11.75 -8.61
C LYS A 36 -3.98 10.74 -8.83
N GLY A 37 -4.35 9.49 -9.08
CA GLY A 37 -3.42 8.40 -9.28
C GLY A 37 -4.06 7.06 -8.99
N SER A 38 -3.21 6.05 -8.73
CA SER A 38 -3.62 4.72 -8.32
C SER A 38 -2.78 4.23 -7.14
N VAL A 39 -3.36 3.40 -6.28
CA VAL A 39 -2.64 2.66 -5.24
C VAL A 39 -2.72 1.18 -5.54
N GLU A 40 -1.58 0.51 -5.49
CA GLU A 40 -1.49 -0.95 -5.56
C GLU A 40 -0.94 -1.48 -4.24
N TYR A 41 -1.52 -2.56 -3.73
CA TYR A 41 -0.99 -3.27 -2.57
C TYR A 41 -0.10 -4.41 -3.05
N ASN A 42 1.13 -4.47 -2.53
CA ASN A 42 2.15 -5.42 -2.99
C ASN A 42 2.11 -6.77 -2.25
N GLU A 43 1.08 -7.01 -1.42
CA GLU A 43 0.87 -8.26 -0.66
C GLU A 43 1.94 -8.58 0.41
N ASP A 44 2.76 -7.59 0.78
CA ASP A 44 3.88 -7.75 1.72
C ASP A 44 3.91 -6.69 2.84
N GLY A 45 2.84 -5.89 2.96
CA GLY A 45 2.78 -4.75 3.87
C GLY A 45 3.27 -3.44 3.24
N THR A 46 3.59 -3.43 1.94
CA THR A 46 3.92 -2.21 1.21
C THR A 46 2.86 -1.85 0.16
N PHE A 47 2.71 -0.55 -0.09
CA PHE A 47 1.83 0.01 -1.12
C PHE A 47 2.63 0.85 -2.10
N THR A 48 2.25 0.79 -3.38
CA THR A 48 2.80 1.64 -4.43
C THR A 48 1.76 2.66 -4.85
N TYR A 49 2.04 3.96 -4.66
CA TYR A 49 1.23 5.03 -5.20
C TYR A 49 1.85 5.58 -6.48
N THR A 50 1.07 5.61 -7.56
CA THR A 50 1.45 6.19 -8.85
C THR A 50 0.57 7.40 -9.16
N PRO A 51 1.12 8.62 -9.22
CA PRO A 51 0.37 9.81 -9.61
C PRO A 51 -0.12 9.74 -11.05
N ASP A 52 -1.30 10.31 -11.32
CA ASP A 52 -1.76 10.55 -12.69
C ASP A 52 -0.96 11.70 -13.35
N PRO A 53 -0.76 11.68 -14.68
CA PRO A 53 -0.15 12.79 -15.42
C PRO A 53 -0.98 14.08 -15.43
#